data_AF-A0A523BSW0-F1
#
_entry.id   AF-A0A523BSW0-F1
#
_cell.length_a   1.000
_cell.length_b   1.000
_cell.length_c   1.000
_cell.angle_alpha   90.00
_cell.angle_beta   90.00
_cell.angle_gamma   90.00
#
_symmetry.space_group_name_H-M   'P 1'
#
loop_
_entity.id
_entity.type
_entity.pdbx_description
1 polymer ?
#
loop_
_entity_poly.entity_id
_entity_poly.type
_entity_poly.pdbx_seq_one_letter_code
_entity_poly.pdbx_strand_id
1 'polypeptide(L)'
;MPTRLIVGMSGATGAIYGIRLLEVLRDLGVESHLVMSQAAEKNIILETNRRVEDVKALATVVYPFEDISAAISSGSFITAGMVVAPCSIRTLSGIANSYNENLLVRAADVTLKERRRLVLLARETPLHAGHLRLMMQVTEMGGIILPPMPAFYHHPQTIDDIIAQTVGKVLDMFGIEHHLFRRWSGGEAAVGSVRGRLVKGKGEAPFFTRLPWVREQFLAKIGFDPYPGTVNLQLDEAGARLMQELARGEGISIDPPDPQFCQAKCLKVSIQGLPGALLLPLVDDYYEGIVELMAPVSVKEKLGVKEGDWVSFSLTEVLDLGAGKVKMPVRQRMPGHVEG
;
A
#
# COMPACT_ATOMS: atom_id res chain seq x y z
N MET A 1 5.85 -20.70 23.58
CA MET A 1 4.76 -19.95 24.23
C MET A 1 4.09 -19.11 23.14
N PRO A 2 2.76 -19.01 23.09
CA PRO A 2 2.09 -18.08 22.17
C PRO A 2 2.55 -16.64 22.46
N THR A 3 2.66 -15.82 21.41
CA THR A 3 2.97 -14.40 21.54
C THR A 3 1.83 -13.70 22.29
N ARG A 4 2.15 -12.98 23.37
CA ARG A 4 1.18 -12.20 24.16
C ARG A 4 1.30 -10.73 23.86
N LEU A 5 0.20 -10.06 23.54
CA LEU A 5 0.17 -8.62 23.27
C LEU A 5 -0.91 -7.93 24.11
N ILE A 6 -0.53 -6.86 24.80
CA ILE A 6 -1.48 -6.02 25.53
C ILE A 6 -2.11 -5.03 24.54
N VAL A 7 -3.44 -4.93 24.55
CA VAL A 7 -4.20 -3.98 23.74
C VAL A 7 -4.97 -3.06 24.67
N GLY A 8 -4.58 -1.78 24.69
CA GLY A 8 -5.33 -0.71 25.35
C GLY A 8 -6.27 -0.02 24.37
N MET A 9 -7.51 0.23 24.74
CA MET A 9 -8.39 1.16 24.00
C MET A 9 -8.76 2.33 24.89
N SER A 10 -8.53 3.55 24.41
CA SER A 10 -8.81 4.78 25.17
C SER A 10 -9.79 5.70 24.44
N GLY A 11 -10.23 6.77 25.10
CA GLY A 11 -11.28 7.68 24.64
C GLY A 11 -10.84 8.67 23.56
N ALA A 12 -10.39 8.20 22.41
CA ALA A 12 -10.22 8.98 21.18
C ALA A 12 -11.01 8.32 20.05
N THR A 13 -11.36 9.05 18.99
CA THR A 13 -11.95 8.41 17.78
C THR A 13 -10.98 7.50 17.09
N GLY A 14 -11.56 6.64 16.28
CA GLY A 14 -10.88 5.54 15.63
C GLY A 14 -11.00 4.28 16.47
N ALA A 15 -12.13 4.08 17.17
CA ALA A 15 -12.40 2.81 17.87
C ALA A 15 -12.22 1.60 16.93
N ILE A 16 -12.49 1.79 15.65
CA ILE A 16 -12.30 0.79 14.59
C ILE A 16 -10.87 0.27 14.48
N TYR A 17 -9.84 1.06 14.80
CA TYR A 17 -8.44 0.58 14.77
C TYR A 17 -8.18 -0.47 15.85
N GLY A 18 -8.71 -0.26 17.07
CA GLY A 18 -8.62 -1.25 18.15
C GLY A 18 -9.41 -2.51 17.86
N ILE A 19 -10.64 -2.34 17.33
CA ILE A 19 -11.49 -3.47 16.91
C ILE A 19 -10.80 -4.29 15.84
N ARG A 20 -10.34 -3.65 14.76
CA ARG A 20 -9.69 -4.33 13.64
C ARG A 20 -8.39 -5.01 14.06
N LEU A 21 -7.63 -4.39 14.96
CA LEU A 21 -6.45 -5.02 15.54
C LEU A 21 -6.81 -6.31 16.30
N LEU A 22 -7.83 -6.29 17.16
CA LEU A 22 -8.26 -7.48 17.91
C LEU A 22 -8.72 -8.61 16.99
N GLU A 23 -9.48 -8.29 15.93
CA GLU A 23 -9.88 -9.27 14.91
C GLU A 23 -8.66 -9.96 14.29
N VAL A 24 -7.68 -9.16 13.84
CA VAL A 24 -6.48 -9.70 13.18
C VAL A 24 -5.61 -10.49 14.16
N LEU A 25 -5.44 -10.03 15.40
CA LEU A 25 -4.67 -10.77 16.41
C LEU A 25 -5.29 -12.13 16.70
N ARG A 26 -6.63 -12.21 16.79
CA ARG A 26 -7.35 -13.46 16.96
C ARG A 26 -7.13 -14.40 15.77
N ASP A 27 -7.27 -13.89 14.55
CA ASP A 27 -7.09 -14.68 13.33
C ASP A 27 -5.64 -15.20 13.17
N LEU A 28 -4.66 -14.45 13.70
CA LEU A 28 -3.24 -14.84 13.75
C LEU A 28 -2.86 -15.70 14.97
N GLY A 29 -3.81 -16.02 15.86
CA GLY A 29 -3.55 -16.82 17.05
C GLY A 29 -2.67 -16.14 18.12
N VAL A 30 -2.63 -14.81 18.14
CA VAL A 30 -1.91 -14.02 19.16
C VAL A 30 -2.78 -13.88 20.41
N GLU A 31 -2.23 -14.20 21.58
CA GLU A 31 -2.93 -14.08 22.85
C GLU A 31 -3.04 -12.59 23.22
N SER A 32 -4.26 -12.04 23.15
CA SER A 32 -4.51 -10.62 23.36
C SER A 32 -5.07 -10.34 24.75
N HIS A 33 -4.47 -9.35 25.41
CA HIS A 33 -4.83 -8.89 26.76
C HIS A 33 -5.43 -7.47 26.67
N LEU A 34 -6.76 -7.38 26.69
CA LEU A 34 -7.50 -6.14 26.47
C LEU A 34 -7.77 -5.40 27.78
N VAL A 35 -7.55 -4.08 27.76
CA VAL A 35 -8.04 -3.13 28.76
C VAL A 35 -8.64 -1.92 28.05
N MET A 36 -9.84 -1.50 28.44
CA MET A 36 -10.55 -0.40 27.80
C MET A 36 -10.99 0.65 28.81
N SER A 37 -10.86 1.93 28.48
CA SER A 37 -11.49 2.97 29.29
C SER A 37 -12.99 3.07 29.00
N GLN A 38 -13.76 3.58 29.95
CA GLN A 38 -15.19 3.84 29.77
C GLN A 38 -15.49 4.75 28.55
N ALA A 39 -14.59 5.68 28.24
CA ALA A 39 -14.71 6.53 27.07
C ALA A 39 -14.48 5.76 25.75
N ALA A 40 -13.60 4.76 25.75
CA ALA A 40 -13.44 3.88 24.59
C ALA A 40 -14.71 3.06 24.33
N GLU A 41 -15.35 2.52 25.38
CA GLU A 41 -16.61 1.79 25.26
C GLU A 41 -17.72 2.65 24.65
N LYS A 42 -17.81 3.94 25.06
CA LYS A 42 -18.74 4.89 24.44
C LYS A 42 -18.42 5.15 22.96
N ASN A 43 -17.14 5.31 22.62
CA ASN A 43 -16.73 5.56 21.23
C ASN A 43 -17.03 4.36 20.32
N ILE A 44 -16.94 3.12 20.82
CA ILE A 44 -17.35 1.93 20.05
C ILE A 44 -18.81 2.06 19.59
N ILE A 45 -19.71 2.45 20.49
CA ILE A 45 -21.14 2.59 20.20
C ILE A 45 -21.41 3.79 19.27
N LEU A 46 -20.68 4.89 19.46
CA LEU A 46 -20.88 6.12 18.69
C LEU A 46 -20.32 6.04 17.26
N GLU A 47 -19.21 5.32 17.07
CA GLU A 47 -18.45 5.32 15.81
C GLU A 47 -18.70 4.06 14.97
N THR A 48 -19.32 3.02 15.54
CA THR A 48 -19.46 1.72 14.89
C THR A 48 -20.82 1.08 15.17
N ASN A 49 -21.18 0.08 14.36
CA ASN A 49 -22.37 -0.73 14.57
C ASN A 49 -22.12 -1.95 15.50
N ARG A 50 -21.04 -1.94 16.29
CA ARG A 50 -20.65 -3.04 17.18
C ARG A 50 -21.15 -2.80 18.60
N ARG A 51 -21.48 -3.87 19.32
CA ARG A 51 -21.68 -3.83 20.78
C ARG A 51 -20.34 -3.96 21.49
N VAL A 52 -20.24 -3.39 22.69
CA VAL A 52 -19.01 -3.44 23.50
C VAL A 52 -18.65 -4.89 23.84
N GLU A 53 -19.64 -5.72 24.11
CA GLU A 53 -19.49 -7.15 24.45
C GLU A 53 -18.90 -7.94 23.27
N ASP A 54 -19.35 -7.64 22.05
CA ASP A 54 -18.83 -8.29 20.84
C ASP A 54 -17.35 -7.94 20.61
N VAL A 55 -16.96 -6.71 20.91
CA VAL A 55 -15.55 -6.27 20.84
C VAL A 55 -14.71 -6.93 21.95
N LYS A 56 -15.22 -6.99 23.18
CA LYS A 56 -14.56 -7.70 24.30
C LYS A 56 -14.32 -9.17 23.96
N ALA A 57 -15.27 -9.83 23.30
CA ALA A 57 -15.17 -11.22 22.89
C ALA A 57 -14.13 -11.50 21.78
N LEU A 58 -13.59 -10.45 21.14
CA LEU A 58 -12.46 -10.61 20.21
C LEU A 58 -11.13 -10.89 20.94
N ALA A 59 -11.00 -10.45 22.19
CA ALA A 59 -9.79 -10.58 22.97
C ALA A 59 -9.70 -11.95 23.68
N THR A 60 -8.47 -12.41 23.95
CA THR A 60 -8.27 -13.66 24.71
C THR A 60 -8.55 -13.47 26.20
N VAL A 61 -8.14 -12.31 26.76
CA VAL A 61 -8.39 -11.92 28.15
C VAL A 61 -8.81 -10.46 28.19
N VAL A 62 -9.82 -10.13 29.00
CA VAL A 62 -10.30 -8.76 29.21
C VAL A 62 -10.15 -8.41 30.69
N TYR A 63 -9.53 -7.27 30.98
CA TYR A 63 -9.34 -6.77 32.34
C TYR A 63 -10.22 -5.55 32.62
N PRO A 64 -10.78 -5.43 33.84
CA PRO A 64 -11.40 -4.19 34.29
C PRO A 64 -10.41 -3.02 34.26
N PHE A 65 -10.89 -1.83 33.91
CA PHE A 65 -10.06 -0.64 33.78
C PHE A 65 -9.40 -0.20 35.10
N GLU A 66 -10.10 -0.45 36.20
CA GLU A 66 -9.73 -0.07 37.56
C GLU A 66 -8.88 -1.16 38.27
N ASP A 67 -8.73 -2.34 37.68
CA ASP A 67 -8.03 -3.47 38.31
C ASP A 67 -6.49 -3.34 38.18
N ILE A 68 -5.90 -2.49 39.01
CA ILE A 68 -4.43 -2.32 39.09
C ILE A 68 -3.68 -3.58 39.58
N SER A 69 -4.39 -4.63 40.00
CA SER A 69 -3.81 -5.90 40.45
C SER A 69 -3.76 -6.98 39.36
N ALA A 70 -4.31 -6.69 38.17
CA ALA A 70 -4.32 -7.59 37.02
C ALA A 70 -2.91 -7.99 36.56
N ALA A 71 -2.80 -9.14 35.90
CA ALA A 71 -1.52 -9.68 35.43
C ALA A 71 -0.67 -8.68 34.63
N ILE A 72 -1.31 -7.87 33.77
CA ILE A 72 -0.64 -6.87 32.92
C ILE A 72 -0.07 -5.67 33.69
N SER A 73 -0.34 -5.55 35.00
CA SER A 73 0.26 -4.53 35.87
C SER A 73 1.61 -4.95 36.50
N SER A 74 2.09 -6.16 36.16
CA SER A 74 3.33 -6.73 36.68
C SER A 74 4.35 -7.02 35.58
N GLY A 75 5.60 -6.61 35.80
CA GLY A 75 6.70 -6.90 34.86
C GLY A 75 7.04 -8.39 34.76
N SER A 76 6.71 -9.18 35.80
CA SER A 76 6.88 -10.64 35.78
C SER A 76 5.96 -11.36 34.79
N PHE A 77 4.85 -10.71 34.39
CA PHE A 77 3.99 -11.19 33.33
C PHE A 77 4.61 -10.83 31.97
N ILE A 78 5.22 -11.82 31.31
CA ILE A 78 5.97 -11.60 30.06
C ILE A 78 5.02 -11.41 28.89
N THR A 79 5.21 -10.31 28.16
CA THR A 79 4.48 -9.94 26.94
C THR A 79 5.46 -9.48 25.87
N ALA A 80 5.03 -9.50 24.60
CA ALA A 80 5.78 -8.91 23.49
C ALA A 80 5.82 -7.38 23.56
N GLY A 81 4.85 -6.78 24.27
CA GLY A 81 4.73 -5.35 24.47
C GLY A 81 3.27 -4.94 24.64
N MET A 82 2.98 -3.68 24.33
CA MET A 82 1.66 -3.09 24.44
C MET A 82 1.38 -2.12 23.30
N VAL A 83 0.15 -2.12 22.80
CA VAL A 83 -0.37 -1.10 21.90
C VAL A 83 -1.60 -0.43 22.49
N VAL A 84 -1.72 0.90 22.35
CA VAL A 84 -2.95 1.64 22.68
C VAL A 84 -3.59 2.16 21.39
N ALA A 85 -4.74 1.60 21.02
CA ALA A 85 -5.41 1.82 19.74
C ALA A 85 -6.94 2.00 19.91
N PRO A 86 -7.47 3.23 19.81
CA PRO A 86 -6.78 4.51 19.70
C PRO A 86 -6.25 5.01 21.06
N CYS A 87 -5.28 5.93 21.02
CA CYS A 87 -4.68 6.60 22.18
C CYS A 87 -5.13 8.08 22.23
N SER A 88 -5.84 8.46 23.29
CA SER A 88 -6.23 9.85 23.55
C SER A 88 -5.11 10.66 24.17
N ILE A 89 -5.11 11.97 23.98
CA ILE A 89 -4.14 12.87 24.64
C ILE A 89 -4.19 12.72 26.17
N ARG A 90 -5.38 12.49 26.76
CA ARG A 90 -5.49 12.25 28.20
C ARG A 90 -4.72 11.00 28.63
N THR A 91 -4.85 9.91 27.88
CA THR A 91 -4.13 8.66 28.16
C THR A 91 -2.63 8.81 27.90
N LEU A 92 -2.26 9.44 26.78
CA LEU A 92 -0.87 9.78 26.46
C LEU A 92 -0.22 10.61 27.58
N SER A 93 -0.94 11.61 28.12
CA SER A 93 -0.49 12.43 29.25
C SER A 93 -0.25 11.60 30.50
N GLY A 94 -1.18 10.69 30.83
CA GLY A 94 -1.02 9.76 31.94
C GLY A 94 0.20 8.87 31.79
N ILE A 95 0.45 8.35 30.58
CA ILE A 95 1.64 7.54 30.27
C ILE A 95 2.91 8.38 30.38
N ALA A 96 2.94 9.56 29.77
CA ALA A 96 4.08 10.47 29.78
C ALA A 96 4.55 10.81 31.21
N ASN A 97 3.60 10.95 32.13
CA ASN A 97 3.86 11.32 33.52
C ASN A 97 3.76 10.16 34.51
N SER A 98 3.58 8.92 34.03
CA SER A 98 3.43 7.71 34.87
C SER A 98 2.32 7.83 35.93
N TYR A 99 1.19 8.46 35.59
CA TYR A 99 0.00 8.57 36.43
C TYR A 99 -0.76 7.26 36.46
N ASN A 100 -0.21 6.29 37.19
CA ASN A 100 -0.64 4.90 37.34
C ASN A 100 -1.98 4.71 38.09
N GLU A 101 -2.95 5.59 37.87
CA GLU A 101 -4.27 5.59 38.51
C GLU A 101 -5.24 4.54 37.93
N ASN A 102 -4.93 3.97 36.77
CA ASN A 102 -5.73 2.94 36.12
C ASN A 102 -4.84 1.89 35.45
N LEU A 103 -5.43 0.73 35.17
CA LEU A 103 -4.71 -0.42 34.63
C LEU A 103 -4.08 -0.14 33.27
N LEU A 104 -4.74 0.65 32.40
CA LEU A 104 -4.22 0.96 31.06
C LEU A 104 -2.90 1.74 31.16
N VAL A 105 -2.87 2.83 31.94
CA VAL A 105 -1.64 3.60 32.15
C VAL A 105 -0.59 2.77 32.89
N ARG A 106 -0.99 2.00 33.89
CA ARG A 106 -0.08 1.13 34.64
C ARG A 106 0.58 0.06 33.77
N ALA A 107 -0.17 -0.59 32.89
CA ALA A 107 0.37 -1.59 31.97
C ALA A 107 1.36 -0.96 30.96
N ALA A 108 1.10 0.28 30.54
CA ALA A 108 2.01 1.02 29.66
C ALA A 108 3.32 1.40 30.38
N ASP A 109 3.25 1.88 31.63
CA ASP A 109 4.41 2.16 32.48
C ASP A 109 5.25 0.89 32.73
N VAL A 110 4.59 -0.24 33.02
CA VAL A 110 5.25 -1.55 33.13
C VAL A 110 5.92 -1.94 31.81
N THR A 111 5.26 -1.71 30.68
CA THR A 111 5.84 -2.00 29.36
C THR A 111 7.14 -1.21 29.14
N LEU A 112 7.14 0.09 29.47
CA LEU A 112 8.30 0.97 29.33
C LEU A 112 9.44 0.58 30.27
N LYS A 113 9.16 0.37 31.57
CA LYS A 113 10.20 0.05 32.56
C LYS A 113 10.88 -1.30 32.29
N GLU A 114 10.14 -2.26 31.72
CA GLU A 114 10.67 -3.56 31.29
C GLU A 114 11.34 -3.51 29.90
N ARG A 115 11.49 -2.31 29.31
CA ARG A 115 12.08 -2.08 27.99
C ARG A 115 11.40 -2.88 26.87
N ARG A 116 10.09 -3.08 26.99
CA ARG A 116 9.25 -3.70 25.95
C ARG A 116 8.69 -2.61 25.03
N ARG A 117 8.25 -3.01 23.85
CA ARG A 117 7.71 -2.06 22.86
C ARG A 117 6.35 -1.55 23.33
N LEU A 118 6.21 -0.24 23.45
CA LEU A 118 4.94 0.46 23.66
C LEU A 118 4.61 1.27 22.41
N VAL A 119 3.50 0.97 21.74
CA VAL A 119 3.05 1.66 20.52
C VAL A 119 1.76 2.41 20.82
N LEU A 120 1.70 3.71 20.50
CA LEU A 120 0.55 4.56 20.80
C LEU A 120 -0.03 5.15 19.52
N LEU A 121 -1.28 4.80 19.20
CA LEU A 121 -2.02 5.38 18.09
C LEU A 121 -2.65 6.70 18.54
N ALA A 122 -1.80 7.70 18.79
CA ALA A 122 -2.21 9.02 19.23
C ALA A 122 -3.11 9.66 18.16
N ARG A 123 -4.37 9.92 18.49
CA ARG A 123 -5.36 10.49 17.57
C ARG A 123 -5.89 11.81 18.11
N GLU A 124 -5.40 12.92 17.56
CA GLU A 124 -5.86 14.28 17.82
C GLU A 124 -5.46 15.21 16.67
N THR A 125 -6.28 16.23 16.38
CA THR A 125 -5.93 17.30 15.43
C THR A 125 -6.85 18.52 15.60
N PRO A 126 -6.35 19.77 15.52
CA PRO A 126 -4.94 20.16 15.42
C PRO A 126 -4.17 19.94 16.72
N LEU A 127 -2.84 19.95 16.64
CA LEU A 127 -1.95 19.79 17.80
C LEU A 127 -1.41 21.14 18.28
N HIS A 128 -1.49 21.39 19.58
CA HIS A 128 -0.78 22.50 20.21
C HIS A 128 0.53 22.01 20.87
N ALA A 129 1.41 22.92 21.28
CA ALA A 129 2.72 22.61 21.86
C ALA A 129 2.66 21.62 23.06
N GLY A 130 1.62 21.69 23.90
CA GLY A 130 1.43 20.73 25.00
C GLY A 130 1.31 19.28 24.53
N HIS A 131 0.51 18.99 23.49
CA HIS A 131 0.38 17.65 22.92
C HIS A 131 1.72 17.13 22.39
N LEU A 132 2.45 18.00 21.67
CA LEU A 132 3.75 17.64 21.09
C LEU A 132 4.80 17.35 22.16
N ARG A 133 4.81 18.09 23.27
CA ARG A 133 5.71 17.80 24.41
C ARG A 133 5.43 16.44 25.04
N LEU A 134 4.15 16.07 25.21
CA LEU A 134 3.77 14.75 25.72
C LEU A 134 4.21 13.63 24.77
N MET A 135 4.02 13.82 23.46
CA MET A 135 4.48 12.87 22.44
C MET A 135 6.01 12.72 22.45
N MET A 136 6.74 13.82 22.59
CA MET A 136 8.20 13.82 22.70
C MET A 136 8.64 13.05 23.95
N GLN A 137 8.08 13.39 25.11
CA GLN A 137 8.44 12.76 26.39
C GLN A 137 8.26 11.23 26.36
N VAL A 138 7.13 10.74 25.81
CA VAL A 138 6.93 9.30 25.66
C VAL A 138 7.93 8.68 24.69
N THR A 139 8.27 9.38 23.61
CA THR A 139 9.29 8.92 22.64
C THR A 139 10.67 8.82 23.30
N GLU A 140 11.05 9.80 24.12
CA GLU A 140 12.31 9.80 24.89
C GLU A 140 12.38 8.65 25.91
N MET A 141 11.24 8.23 26.46
CA MET A 141 11.15 7.05 27.33
C MET A 141 11.26 5.71 26.58
N GLY A 142 11.22 5.73 25.24
CA GLY A 142 11.26 4.55 24.37
C GLY A 142 9.90 4.08 23.87
N GLY A 143 8.82 4.83 24.13
CA GLY A 143 7.53 4.63 23.50
C GLY A 143 7.52 5.07 22.04
N ILE A 144 6.55 4.60 21.28
CA ILE A 144 6.47 4.82 19.84
C ILE A 144 5.16 5.52 19.52
N ILE A 145 5.24 6.73 18.98
CA ILE A 145 4.08 7.49 18.52
C ILE A 145 3.80 7.10 17.07
N LEU A 146 2.73 6.31 16.86
CA LEU A 146 2.29 5.81 15.55
C LEU A 146 0.86 6.31 15.31
N PRO A 147 0.66 7.61 15.00
CA PRO A 147 -0.66 8.16 14.78
C PRO A 147 -1.32 7.47 13.56
N PRO A 148 -2.65 7.32 13.53
CA PRO A 148 -3.38 6.77 12.38
C PRO A 148 -3.37 7.78 11.21
N MET A 149 -2.23 7.87 10.53
CA MET A 149 -2.01 8.72 9.36
C MET A 149 -2.01 7.84 8.10
N PRO A 150 -3.07 7.90 7.27
CA PRO A 150 -3.20 7.04 6.11
C PRO A 150 -2.11 7.33 5.08
N ALA A 151 -1.53 6.29 4.48
CA ALA A 151 -0.70 6.46 3.29
C ALA A 151 -1.50 6.11 2.04
N PHE A 152 -1.23 6.81 0.93
CA PHE A 152 -1.99 6.63 -0.32
C PHE A 152 -1.17 5.99 -1.45
N TYR A 153 0.11 5.68 -1.22
CA TYR A 153 0.98 5.08 -2.24
C TYR A 153 0.54 3.67 -2.67
N HIS A 154 -0.34 3.02 -1.91
CA HIS A 154 -0.91 1.72 -2.25
C HIS A 154 -2.31 1.82 -2.90
N HIS A 155 -2.76 3.05 -3.22
CA HIS A 155 -4.05 3.34 -3.85
C HIS A 155 -5.23 2.62 -3.18
N PRO A 156 -5.49 2.87 -1.87
CA PRO A 156 -6.61 2.23 -1.17
C PRO A 156 -7.92 2.48 -1.91
N GLN A 157 -8.76 1.45 -2.03
CA GLN A 157 -10.08 1.53 -2.67
C GLN A 157 -11.20 1.67 -1.63
N THR A 158 -10.93 1.25 -0.40
CA THR A 158 -11.90 1.22 0.70
C THR A 158 -11.34 1.85 1.97
N ILE A 159 -12.23 2.23 2.89
CA ILE A 159 -11.85 2.65 4.25
C ILE A 159 -11.12 1.49 4.97
N ASP A 160 -11.53 0.25 4.73
CA ASP A 160 -10.91 -0.92 5.32
C ASP A 160 -9.44 -1.09 4.88
N ASP A 161 -9.09 -0.75 3.64
CA ASP A 161 -7.69 -0.77 3.16
C ASP A 161 -6.83 0.20 3.99
N ILE A 162 -7.37 1.39 4.28
CA ILE A 162 -6.70 2.40 5.10
C ILE A 162 -6.50 1.91 6.53
N ILE A 163 -7.54 1.33 7.12
CA ILE A 163 -7.49 0.79 8.49
C ILE A 163 -6.51 -0.38 8.56
N ALA A 164 -6.59 -1.31 7.60
CA ALA A 164 -5.72 -2.47 7.50
C ALA A 164 -4.25 -2.07 7.36
N GLN A 165 -3.96 -0.99 6.64
CA GLN A 165 -2.60 -0.48 6.55
C GLN A 165 -2.07 0.00 7.90
N THR A 166 -2.84 0.82 8.65
CA THR A 166 -2.43 1.29 9.98
C THR A 166 -2.27 0.11 10.95
N VAL A 167 -3.21 -0.82 10.98
CA VAL A 167 -3.13 -2.02 11.83
C VAL A 167 -1.93 -2.87 11.45
N GLY A 168 -1.65 -3.06 10.16
CA GLY A 168 -0.45 -3.76 9.70
C GLY A 168 0.84 -3.07 10.18
N LYS A 169 0.91 -1.73 10.12
CA LYS A 169 2.05 -0.99 10.67
C LYS A 169 2.24 -1.20 12.17
N VAL A 170 1.16 -1.36 12.93
CA VAL A 170 1.23 -1.73 14.35
C VAL A 170 1.83 -3.14 14.50
N LEU A 171 1.34 -4.12 13.74
CA LEU A 171 1.84 -5.50 13.79
C LEU A 171 3.32 -5.59 13.41
N ASP A 172 3.76 -4.82 12.41
CA ASP A 172 5.17 -4.67 12.02
C ASP A 172 6.04 -4.25 13.21
N MET A 173 5.55 -3.34 14.08
CA MET A 173 6.31 -2.92 15.27
C MET A 173 6.53 -4.04 16.27
N PHE A 174 5.71 -5.08 16.27
CA PHE A 174 5.87 -6.26 17.14
C PHE A 174 6.52 -7.45 16.42
N GLY A 175 6.84 -7.32 15.13
CA GLY A 175 7.38 -8.42 14.33
C GLY A 175 6.35 -9.53 14.09
N ILE A 176 5.05 -9.20 14.10
CA ILE A 176 3.96 -10.15 13.83
C ILE A 176 3.72 -10.16 12.32
N GLU A 177 3.92 -11.31 11.67
CA GLU A 177 3.72 -11.46 10.23
C GLU A 177 2.23 -11.35 9.85
N HIS A 178 1.95 -10.66 8.74
CA HIS A 178 0.60 -10.45 8.23
C HIS A 178 0.61 -10.11 6.73
N HIS A 179 -0.57 -10.18 6.10
CA HIS A 179 -0.79 -9.82 4.69
C HIS A 179 -1.80 -8.69 4.48
N LEU A 180 -2.07 -7.88 5.53
CA LEU A 180 -3.03 -6.77 5.50
C LEU A 180 -2.80 -5.69 4.44
N PHE A 181 -1.55 -5.48 4.01
CA PHE A 181 -1.24 -4.52 2.96
C PHE A 181 0.02 -4.96 2.21
N ARG A 182 0.20 -4.45 0.98
CA ARG A 182 1.40 -4.71 0.18
C ARG A 182 2.60 -3.97 0.78
N ARG A 183 3.62 -4.70 1.21
CA ARG A 183 4.87 -4.12 1.71
C ARG A 183 5.55 -3.29 0.61
N TRP A 184 6.05 -2.12 0.99
CA TRP A 184 6.90 -1.33 0.12
C TRP A 184 8.25 -2.03 -0.02
N SER A 185 8.56 -2.54 -1.21
CA SER A 185 9.80 -3.29 -1.47
C SER A 185 10.93 -2.42 -2.05
N GLY A 186 10.82 -1.09 -1.98
CA GLY A 186 11.79 -0.20 -2.64
C GLY A 186 11.81 -0.49 -4.14
N GLY A 187 10.67 -0.32 -4.78
CA GLY A 187 10.54 -0.30 -6.24
C GLY A 187 10.03 1.07 -6.60
N GLU A 188 10.66 1.69 -7.59
CA GLU A 188 10.15 2.82 -8.36
C GLU A 188 8.63 2.88 -8.25
N ALA A 189 8.08 3.97 -7.69
CA ALA A 189 6.77 4.38 -8.16
C ALA A 189 6.96 4.46 -9.67
N ALA A 190 6.40 3.52 -10.43
CA ALA A 190 6.64 3.45 -11.85
C ALA A 190 6.25 4.82 -12.40
N VAL A 191 7.25 5.62 -12.77
CA VAL A 191 7.06 6.81 -13.57
C VAL A 191 6.33 6.28 -14.80
N GLY A 192 5.05 6.59 -14.91
CA GLY A 192 4.21 6.12 -16.02
C GLY A 192 3.46 4.80 -15.83
N SER A 193 2.99 4.41 -14.62
CA SER A 193 1.86 3.47 -14.57
C SER A 193 0.58 4.18 -14.99
N VAL A 194 0.06 3.80 -16.15
CA VAL A 194 -1.13 4.36 -16.78
C VAL A 194 -2.26 3.36 -16.69
N ARG A 195 -3.48 3.85 -16.41
CA ARG A 195 -4.69 3.03 -16.37
C ARG A 195 -5.68 3.56 -17.41
N GLY A 196 -6.37 2.65 -18.10
CA GLY A 196 -7.44 3.00 -19.02
C GLY A 196 -8.53 1.94 -19.09
N ARG A 197 -9.71 2.35 -19.56
CA ARG A 197 -10.83 1.42 -19.80
C ARG A 197 -10.66 0.75 -21.15
N LEU A 198 -10.83 -0.56 -21.17
CA LEU A 198 -10.82 -1.33 -22.39
C LEU A 198 -12.00 -0.92 -23.28
N VAL A 199 -11.71 -0.46 -24.49
CA VAL A 199 -12.72 -0.05 -25.48
C VAL A 199 -12.54 -0.83 -26.78
N LYS A 200 -13.57 -0.85 -27.62
CA LYS A 200 -13.45 -1.37 -28.98
C LYS A 200 -12.62 -0.39 -29.84
N GLY A 201 -11.53 -0.87 -30.43
CA GLY A 201 -10.72 -0.09 -31.37
C GLY A 201 -11.45 0.14 -32.71
N LYS A 202 -10.92 1.05 -33.53
CA LYS A 202 -11.49 1.41 -34.85
C LYS A 202 -11.49 0.28 -35.89
N GLY A 203 -10.91 -0.89 -35.57
CA GLY A 203 -11.00 -2.10 -36.39
C GLY A 203 -9.96 -2.21 -37.51
N GLU A 204 -9.06 -1.24 -37.65
CA GLU A 204 -8.02 -1.21 -38.70
C GLU A 204 -6.69 -1.88 -38.25
N ALA A 205 -6.42 -1.93 -36.94
CA ALA A 205 -5.20 -2.49 -36.35
C ALA A 205 -4.99 -4.03 -36.43
N PRO A 206 -6.03 -4.90 -36.50
CA PRO A 206 -5.82 -6.34 -36.70
C PRO A 206 -5.13 -6.68 -38.02
N PHE A 207 -5.20 -5.79 -39.02
CA PHE A 207 -4.45 -5.92 -40.27
C PHE A 207 -2.97 -5.62 -40.05
N PHE A 208 -2.64 -4.53 -39.35
CA PHE A 208 -1.26 -4.08 -39.09
C PHE A 208 -0.42 -5.13 -38.34
N THR A 209 -0.97 -5.71 -37.27
CA THR A 209 -0.27 -6.74 -36.46
C THR A 209 0.00 -8.05 -37.21
N ARG A 210 -0.67 -8.28 -38.35
CA ARG A 210 -0.48 -9.48 -39.18
C ARG A 210 0.51 -9.27 -40.32
N LEU A 211 0.93 -8.04 -40.60
CA LEU A 211 1.86 -7.74 -41.68
C LEU A 211 3.24 -8.34 -41.37
N PRO A 212 3.87 -9.08 -42.31
CA PRO A 212 5.18 -9.71 -42.08
C PRO A 212 6.25 -8.72 -41.62
N TRP A 213 6.32 -7.55 -42.25
CA TRP A 213 7.31 -6.52 -41.94
C TRP A 213 7.16 -5.92 -40.53
N VAL A 214 5.93 -5.85 -40.01
CA VAL A 214 5.66 -5.40 -38.62
C VAL A 214 6.16 -6.46 -37.66
N ARG A 215 5.83 -7.73 -37.89
CA ARG A 215 6.24 -8.85 -37.03
C ARG A 215 7.76 -9.00 -36.99
N GLU A 216 8.43 -8.89 -38.14
CA GLU A 216 9.90 -8.91 -38.24
C GLU A 216 10.54 -7.78 -37.42
N GLN A 217 10.02 -6.55 -37.53
CA GLN A 217 10.56 -5.42 -36.77
C GLN A 217 10.24 -5.50 -35.28
N PHE A 218 9.08 -6.02 -34.89
CA PHE A 218 8.76 -6.24 -33.49
C PHE A 218 9.66 -7.32 -32.87
N LEU A 219 9.90 -8.42 -33.58
CA LEU A 219 10.86 -9.44 -33.14
C LEU A 219 12.28 -8.87 -33.01
N ALA A 220 12.74 -8.12 -34.00
CA ALA A 220 14.11 -7.60 -34.05
C ALA A 220 14.35 -6.43 -33.07
N LYS A 221 13.43 -5.47 -32.99
CA LYS A 221 13.62 -4.20 -32.27
C LYS A 221 12.96 -4.19 -30.88
N ILE A 222 11.81 -4.84 -30.72
CA ILE A 222 11.05 -4.87 -29.46
C ILE A 222 11.35 -6.14 -28.65
N GLY A 223 11.57 -7.26 -29.33
CA GLY A 223 11.94 -8.54 -28.73
C GLY A 223 10.79 -9.55 -28.61
N PHE A 224 9.67 -9.34 -29.30
CA PHE A 224 8.57 -10.32 -29.34
C PHE A 224 7.79 -10.28 -30.65
N ASP A 225 7.13 -11.38 -31.00
CA ASP A 225 6.18 -11.45 -32.12
C ASP A 225 4.77 -11.05 -31.64
N PRO A 226 4.14 -9.99 -32.19
CA PRO A 226 2.88 -9.49 -31.68
C PRO A 226 1.73 -10.47 -31.96
N TYR A 227 0.91 -10.71 -30.94
CA TYR A 227 -0.32 -11.48 -31.09
C TYR A 227 -1.29 -10.77 -32.06
N PRO A 228 -2.04 -11.49 -32.91
CA PRO A 228 -3.01 -10.90 -33.83
C PRO A 228 -4.21 -10.24 -33.12
N GLY A 229 -4.02 -9.01 -32.64
CA GLY A 229 -5.04 -8.18 -31.98
C GLY A 229 -4.41 -7.06 -31.16
N THR A 230 -5.15 -5.96 -30.95
CA THR A 230 -4.69 -4.83 -30.12
C THR A 230 -5.60 -4.61 -28.91
N VAL A 231 -5.00 -4.10 -27.84
CA VAL A 231 -5.70 -3.65 -26.63
C VAL A 231 -5.85 -2.15 -26.74
N ASN A 232 -7.09 -1.67 -26.85
CA ASN A 232 -7.38 -0.25 -26.96
C ASN A 232 -7.86 0.24 -25.60
N LEU A 233 -7.17 1.22 -25.02
CA LEU A 233 -7.51 1.77 -23.71
C LEU A 233 -7.90 3.23 -23.82
N GLN A 234 -9.10 3.58 -23.38
CA GLN A 234 -9.49 4.97 -23.10
C GLN A 234 -8.84 5.39 -21.78
N LEU A 235 -7.91 6.32 -21.88
CA LEU A 235 -7.20 6.91 -20.73
C LEU A 235 -8.05 7.96 -20.05
N ASP A 236 -7.74 8.21 -18.78
CA ASP A 236 -8.19 9.41 -18.07
C ASP A 236 -7.38 10.64 -18.51
N GLU A 237 -7.76 11.82 -18.01
CA GLU A 237 -7.14 13.09 -18.39
C GLU A 237 -5.62 13.12 -18.07
N ALA A 238 -5.22 12.50 -16.96
CA ALA A 238 -3.82 12.41 -16.56
C ALA A 238 -3.02 11.50 -17.52
N GLY A 239 -3.56 10.34 -17.87
CA GLY A 239 -2.98 9.43 -18.86
C GLY A 239 -2.87 10.08 -20.23
N ALA A 240 -3.89 10.82 -20.68
CA ALA A 240 -3.88 11.51 -21.96
C ALA A 240 -2.75 12.56 -22.06
N ARG A 241 -2.53 13.35 -20.99
CA ARG A 241 -1.42 14.32 -20.93
C ARG A 241 -0.06 13.64 -20.99
N LEU A 242 0.13 12.55 -20.25
CA LEU A 242 1.37 11.77 -20.31
C LEU A 242 1.62 11.22 -21.72
N MET A 243 0.59 10.78 -22.44
CA MET A 243 0.75 10.32 -23.82
C MET A 243 1.21 11.41 -24.78
N GLN A 244 0.73 12.66 -24.61
CA GLN A 244 1.21 13.79 -25.41
C GLN A 244 2.71 14.07 -25.17
N GLU A 245 3.17 13.93 -23.93
CA GLU A 245 4.60 14.07 -23.60
C GLU A 245 5.43 12.92 -24.19
N LEU A 246 4.97 11.68 -24.03
CA LEU A 246 5.63 10.49 -24.59
C LEU A 246 5.67 10.52 -26.12
N ALA A 247 4.64 11.06 -26.78
CA ALA A 247 4.61 11.23 -28.23
C ALA A 247 5.71 12.16 -28.75
N ARG A 248 6.18 13.12 -27.93
CA ARG A 248 7.29 14.03 -28.28
C ARG A 248 8.68 13.48 -27.94
N GLY A 249 8.77 12.50 -27.06
CA GLY A 249 10.04 11.87 -26.65
C GLY A 249 10.64 10.92 -27.69
N GLU A 250 11.80 10.34 -27.39
CA GLU A 250 12.39 9.27 -28.20
C GLU A 250 11.59 7.96 -28.07
N GLY A 251 11.78 7.03 -29.00
CA GLY A 251 11.15 5.71 -28.97
C GLY A 251 11.62 4.83 -30.12
N ILE A 252 11.21 3.57 -30.11
CA ILE A 252 11.65 2.59 -31.10
C ILE A 252 10.80 2.76 -32.37
N SER A 253 11.44 3.17 -33.47
CA SER A 253 10.73 3.37 -34.73
C SER A 253 10.37 2.04 -35.40
N ILE A 254 9.13 1.96 -35.90
CA ILE A 254 8.61 0.89 -36.75
C ILE A 254 8.35 1.49 -38.13
N ASP A 255 9.18 1.09 -39.09
CA ASP A 255 9.34 1.79 -40.36
C ASP A 255 8.70 0.98 -41.49
N PRO A 256 7.64 1.48 -42.15
CA PRO A 256 7.00 0.72 -43.22
C PRO A 256 7.90 0.65 -44.47
N PRO A 257 7.82 -0.46 -45.24
CA PRO A 257 8.54 -0.61 -46.50
C PRO A 257 7.92 0.21 -47.65
N ASP A 258 6.62 0.56 -47.54
CA ASP A 258 5.89 1.39 -48.52
C ASP A 258 5.46 2.71 -47.84
N PRO A 259 5.78 3.88 -48.43
CA PRO A 259 5.37 5.20 -47.93
C PRO A 259 3.86 5.40 -47.74
N GLN A 260 3.01 4.54 -48.31
CA GLN A 260 1.55 4.56 -48.09
C GLN A 260 1.15 4.19 -46.66
N PHE A 261 2.01 3.50 -45.90
CA PHE A 261 1.75 3.20 -44.50
C PHE A 261 2.32 4.26 -43.57
N CYS A 262 1.64 4.53 -42.47
CA CYS A 262 2.09 5.47 -41.45
C CYS A 262 3.25 4.88 -40.62
N GLN A 263 4.28 5.68 -40.37
CA GLN A 263 5.36 5.35 -39.43
C GLN A 263 4.82 5.41 -38.00
N ALA A 264 5.22 4.45 -37.18
CA ALA A 264 4.81 4.40 -35.79
C ALA A 264 6.02 4.36 -34.85
N LYS A 265 5.88 4.99 -33.69
CA LYS A 265 6.83 4.91 -32.60
C LYS A 265 6.31 3.94 -31.55
N CYS A 266 7.17 3.07 -31.04
CA CYS A 266 6.84 2.09 -30.01
C CYS A 266 7.61 2.35 -28.73
N LEU A 267 6.93 2.17 -27.60
CA LEU A 267 7.54 2.16 -26.26
C LEU A 267 7.29 0.81 -25.59
N LYS A 268 8.33 0.20 -25.01
CA LYS A 268 8.15 -1.06 -24.27
C LYS A 268 7.39 -0.81 -22.97
N VAL A 269 6.41 -1.66 -22.70
CA VAL A 269 5.54 -1.58 -21.52
C VAL A 269 5.35 -2.95 -20.88
N SER A 270 4.95 -2.93 -19.60
CA SER A 270 4.41 -4.09 -18.89
C SER A 270 2.92 -3.87 -18.68
N ILE A 271 2.10 -4.76 -19.21
CA ILE A 271 0.64 -4.73 -19.12
C ILE A 271 0.23 -5.70 -18.02
N GLN A 272 0.06 -5.20 -16.79
CA GLN A 272 -0.21 -6.03 -15.60
C GLN A 272 0.71 -7.25 -15.48
N GLY A 273 2.01 -7.07 -15.75
CA GLY A 273 3.02 -8.13 -15.70
C GLY A 273 3.26 -8.87 -17.02
N LEU A 274 2.41 -8.67 -18.05
CA LEU A 274 2.65 -9.19 -19.39
C LEU A 274 3.58 -8.24 -20.17
N PRO A 275 4.54 -8.77 -20.97
CA PRO A 275 5.32 -7.93 -21.87
C PRO A 275 4.41 -7.32 -22.95
N GLY A 276 4.66 -6.06 -23.30
CA GLY A 276 3.94 -5.40 -24.37
C GLY A 276 4.66 -4.19 -24.95
N ALA A 277 4.03 -3.56 -25.92
CA ALA A 277 4.47 -2.31 -26.51
C ALA A 277 3.28 -1.35 -26.66
N LEU A 278 3.48 -0.10 -26.31
CA LEU A 278 2.58 1.01 -26.61
C LEU A 278 2.88 1.53 -28.00
N LEU A 279 1.88 1.55 -28.88
CA LEU A 279 1.96 2.09 -30.22
C LEU A 279 1.56 3.57 -30.21
N LEU A 280 2.43 4.42 -30.74
CA LEU A 280 2.23 5.85 -30.90
C LEU A 280 2.35 6.20 -32.40
N PRO A 281 1.24 6.30 -33.15
CA PRO A 281 1.24 6.77 -34.53
C PRO A 281 1.84 8.19 -34.62
N LEU A 282 2.71 8.43 -35.59
CA LEU A 282 3.26 9.76 -35.88
C LEU A 282 2.30 10.53 -36.80
N VAL A 283 1.11 10.84 -36.31
CA VAL A 283 0.10 11.66 -37.00
C VAL A 283 -0.27 12.84 -36.10
N ASP A 284 -0.37 14.03 -36.68
CA ASP A 284 -0.84 15.22 -35.95
C ASP A 284 -2.28 14.98 -35.43
N ASP A 285 -2.55 15.39 -34.18
CA ASP A 285 -3.86 15.31 -33.52
C ASP A 285 -4.48 13.92 -33.29
N TYR A 286 -3.71 12.83 -33.32
CA TYR A 286 -4.27 11.47 -33.25
C TYR A 286 -4.82 11.03 -31.87
N TYR A 287 -4.57 11.77 -30.78
CA TYR A 287 -4.81 11.26 -29.43
C TYR A 287 -6.05 11.87 -28.76
N GLU A 288 -7.24 11.40 -29.12
CA GLU A 288 -8.49 11.59 -28.35
C GLU A 288 -8.52 10.72 -27.07
N GLY A 289 -7.37 10.55 -26.41
CA GLY A 289 -7.25 9.78 -25.16
C GLY A 289 -7.35 8.25 -25.31
N ILE A 290 -7.38 7.69 -26.52
CA ILE A 290 -7.29 6.24 -26.74
C ILE A 290 -5.85 5.86 -27.09
N VAL A 291 -5.32 4.82 -26.44
CA VAL A 291 -4.02 4.23 -26.77
C VAL A 291 -4.14 2.78 -27.18
N GLU A 292 -3.21 2.35 -28.04
CA GLU A 292 -3.12 0.97 -28.49
C GLU A 292 -1.91 0.26 -27.89
N LEU A 293 -2.14 -0.90 -27.28
CA LEU A 293 -1.10 -1.78 -26.77
C LEU A 293 -1.08 -3.10 -27.55
N MET A 294 0.13 -3.59 -27.78
CA MET A 294 0.43 -4.90 -28.38
C MET A 294 1.14 -5.77 -27.36
N ALA A 295 0.95 -7.09 -27.45
CA ALA A 295 1.58 -8.08 -26.58
C ALA A 295 1.82 -9.37 -27.38
N PRO A 296 2.70 -10.28 -26.92
CA PRO A 296 2.92 -11.57 -27.59
C PRO A 296 1.79 -12.58 -27.35
N VAL A 297 0.80 -12.23 -26.54
CA VAL A 297 -0.33 -13.08 -26.18
C VAL A 297 -1.63 -12.29 -26.21
N SER A 298 -2.77 -12.98 -26.26
CA SER A 298 -4.08 -12.36 -26.07
C SER A 298 -4.20 -11.83 -24.63
N VAL A 299 -4.04 -10.52 -24.46
CA VAL A 299 -4.15 -9.84 -23.15
C VAL A 299 -5.54 -10.04 -22.56
N LYS A 300 -6.60 -9.97 -23.38
CA LYS A 300 -7.99 -10.15 -22.94
C LYS A 300 -8.22 -11.54 -22.33
N GLU A 301 -7.74 -12.57 -23.00
CA GLU A 301 -7.85 -13.96 -22.51
C GLU A 301 -6.97 -14.20 -21.29
N LYS A 302 -5.72 -13.72 -21.31
CA LYS A 302 -4.76 -13.94 -20.21
C LYS A 302 -5.16 -13.23 -18.92
N LEU A 303 -5.75 -12.05 -19.02
CA LEU A 303 -6.19 -11.27 -17.86
C LEU A 303 -7.67 -11.49 -17.52
N GLY A 304 -8.43 -12.21 -18.35
CA GLY A 304 -9.87 -12.44 -18.15
C GLY A 304 -10.71 -11.16 -18.20
N VAL A 305 -10.28 -10.17 -18.99
CA VAL A 305 -10.92 -8.83 -19.06
C VAL A 305 -11.81 -8.67 -20.28
N LYS A 306 -12.91 -7.94 -20.12
CA LYS A 306 -13.89 -7.61 -21.16
C LYS A 306 -14.01 -6.09 -21.36
N GLU A 307 -14.70 -5.68 -22.42
CA GLU A 307 -14.91 -4.26 -22.72
C GLU A 307 -15.54 -3.53 -21.52
N GLY A 308 -15.03 -2.32 -21.22
CA GLY A 308 -15.35 -1.54 -20.03
C GLY A 308 -14.46 -1.82 -18.82
N ASP A 309 -13.78 -2.97 -18.77
CA ASP A 309 -12.87 -3.29 -17.66
C ASP A 309 -11.63 -2.40 -17.69
N TRP A 310 -11.04 -2.23 -16.53
CA TRP A 310 -9.83 -1.45 -16.38
C TRP A 310 -8.58 -2.31 -16.58
N VAL A 311 -7.66 -1.81 -17.40
CA VAL A 311 -6.33 -2.38 -17.60
C VAL A 311 -5.29 -1.33 -17.28
N SER A 312 -4.21 -1.73 -16.62
CA SER A 312 -3.06 -0.86 -16.37
C SER A 312 -1.82 -1.36 -17.09
N PHE A 313 -0.97 -0.42 -17.48
CA PHE A 313 0.36 -0.71 -18.01
C PHE A 313 1.38 0.27 -17.43
N SER A 314 2.67 -0.07 -17.53
CA SER A 314 3.77 0.81 -17.14
C SER A 314 4.91 0.72 -18.14
N LEU A 315 5.64 1.81 -18.37
CA LEU A 315 6.86 1.80 -19.18
C LEU A 315 7.92 0.89 -18.55
N THR A 316 8.63 0.10 -19.36
CA THR A 316 9.67 -0.83 -18.87
C THR A 316 11.09 -0.33 -19.08
N GLU A 317 11.25 0.77 -19.82
CA GLU A 317 12.54 1.42 -20.07
C GLU A 317 12.40 2.92 -19.74
N VAL A 318 13.41 3.49 -19.08
CA VAL A 318 13.48 4.93 -18.80
C VAL A 318 13.75 5.63 -20.12
N LEU A 319 12.76 6.36 -20.63
CA LEU A 319 13.00 7.35 -21.68
C LEU A 319 13.69 8.55 -21.05
N ASP A 320 14.75 9.04 -21.69
CA ASP A 320 15.34 10.33 -21.37
C ASP A 320 14.32 11.42 -21.79
N LEU A 321 13.29 11.60 -20.95
CA LEU A 321 12.35 12.70 -21.04
C LEU A 321 13.17 13.94 -20.73
N GLY A 322 13.68 14.61 -21.76
CA GLY A 322 14.69 15.67 -21.68
C GLY A 322 14.44 16.70 -20.57
N ALA A 323 14.87 16.37 -19.36
CA ALA A 323 14.96 17.18 -18.14
C ALA A 323 15.55 16.31 -17.01
N GLY A 324 16.89 16.26 -16.93
CA GLY A 324 17.59 15.95 -15.68
C GLY A 324 17.75 14.47 -15.31
N LYS A 325 18.88 13.89 -15.75
CA LYS A 325 19.49 12.62 -15.32
C LYS A 325 19.19 12.23 -13.87
N VAL A 326 18.65 11.02 -13.68
CA VAL A 326 18.86 10.24 -12.45
C VAL A 326 19.46 8.89 -12.83
N LYS A 327 20.76 8.72 -12.58
CA LYS A 327 21.45 7.43 -12.72
C LYS A 327 20.96 6.47 -11.64
N MET A 328 20.48 5.29 -12.05
CA MET A 328 20.26 4.15 -11.16
C MET A 328 21.54 3.28 -11.07
N PRO A 329 21.82 2.65 -9.91
CA PRO A 329 22.99 1.82 -9.73
C PRO A 329 22.82 0.48 -10.47
N VAL A 330 23.87 0.09 -11.18
CA VAL A 330 24.00 -1.22 -11.83
C VAL A 330 23.97 -2.31 -10.76
N ARG A 331 23.10 -3.31 -10.94
CA ARG A 331 23.10 -4.56 -10.15
C ARG A 331 24.51 -5.17 -10.17
N GLN A 332 25.23 -5.12 -9.05
CA GLN A 332 26.41 -5.95 -8.86
C GLN A 332 25.96 -7.42 -8.79
N ARG A 333 26.51 -8.24 -9.70
CA ARG A 333 26.42 -9.69 -9.65
C ARG A 333 27.05 -10.19 -8.35
N MET A 334 26.34 -11.06 -7.63
CA MET A 334 26.93 -11.85 -6.55
C MET A 334 28.02 -12.79 -7.12
N PRO A 335 29.25 -12.80 -6.58
CA PRO A 335 30.25 -13.79 -6.97
C PRO A 335 30.10 -15.10 -6.19
N GLY A 336 29.99 -16.19 -6.94
CA GLY A 336 30.73 -17.45 -6.71
C GLY A 336 30.34 -18.34 -5.52
N HIS A 337 29.55 -19.37 -5.81
CA HIS A 337 29.84 -20.71 -5.28
C HIS A 337 31.21 -21.15 -5.83
N VAL A 338 32.12 -21.55 -4.94
CA VAL A 338 33.29 -22.35 -5.30
C VAL A 338 33.28 -23.54 -4.35
N GLU A 339 33.13 -24.73 -4.95
CA GLU A 339 33.40 -26.03 -4.34
C GLU A 339 34.88 -26.11 -3.93
N GLY A 340 35.12 -26.65 -2.75
CA GLY A 340 36.44 -26.95 -2.19
C GLY A 340 36.29 -27.76 -0.92
#